data_AF-T2JKL4-F1
#
_entry.id   AF-T2JKL4-F1
#
_cell.length_a   1.000
_cell.length_b   1.000
_cell.length_c   1.000
_cell.angle_alpha   90.00
_cell.angle_beta   90.00
_cell.angle_gamma   90.00
#
_symmetry.space_group_name_H-M   'P 1'
#
loop_
_entity.id
_entity.type
_entity.pdbx_description
1 polymer ?
#
loop_
_entity_poly.entity_id
_entity_poly.type
_entity_poly.pdbx_seq_one_letter_code
_entity_poly.pdbx_strand_id
1 'polypeptide(L)' 'MKRKNKSYPQWWFQYEETLPNGDRKKKTVYVPKASLDIIRSMNRDKVPVVQILEALGKKASA' A
#
# COMPACT_ATOMS: atom_id res chain seq x y z
N MET A 1 6.91 -34.55 -6.35
CA MET A 1 6.98 -33.27 -7.10
C MET A 1 7.08 -32.10 -6.11
N LYS A 2 8.29 -31.61 -5.78
CA LYS A 2 8.45 -30.52 -4.79
C LYS A 2 8.12 -29.17 -5.46
N ARG A 3 6.89 -28.69 -5.32
CA ARG A 3 6.56 -27.28 -5.58
C ARG A 3 7.35 -26.45 -4.55
N LYS A 4 8.50 -25.91 -4.93
CA LYS A 4 9.25 -24.96 -4.10
C LYS A 4 8.28 -23.87 -3.68
N ASN A 5 8.06 -23.70 -2.37
CA ASN A 5 7.34 -22.59 -1.76
C ASN A 5 8.06 -21.27 -2.12
N LYS A 6 7.92 -20.83 -3.37
CA LYS A 6 8.27 -19.47 -3.77
C LYS A 6 7.21 -18.57 -3.15
N SER A 7 7.44 -18.19 -1.89
CA SER A 7 6.79 -17.01 -1.34
C SER A 7 7.33 -15.85 -2.16
N TYR A 8 6.58 -15.45 -3.18
CA TYR A 8 6.72 -14.12 -3.74
C TYR A 8 6.07 -13.23 -2.71
N PRO A 9 6.83 -12.45 -1.93
CA PRO A 9 6.20 -11.53 -1.03
C PRO A 9 5.67 -10.41 -1.93
N GLN A 10 4.47 -10.63 -2.46
CA GLN A 10 3.71 -9.68 -3.26
C GLN A 10 3.13 -8.71 -2.24
N TRP A 11 3.83 -7.60 -1.99
CA TRP A 11 3.44 -6.66 -0.95
C TRP A 11 2.34 -5.75 -1.47
N TRP A 12 1.22 -5.74 -0.76
CA TRP A 12 0.10 -4.84 -1.00
C TRP A 12 -0.05 -3.92 0.22
N PHE A 13 -0.04 -2.62 0.00
CA PHE A 13 -0.39 -1.62 1.01
C PHE A 13 -1.91 -1.49 1.05
N GLN A 14 -2.51 -1.69 2.22
CA GLN A 14 -3.96 -1.61 2.42
C GLN A 14 -4.30 -0.31 3.16
N TYR A 15 -5.31 0.40 2.69
CA TYR A 15 -5.80 1.63 3.32
C TYR A 15 -7.31 1.75 3.18
N GLU A 16 -7.92 2.54 4.06
CA GLU A 16 -9.32 2.94 3.96
C GLU A 16 -9.40 4.36 3.41
N GLU A 17 -10.31 4.57 2.48
CA GLU A 17 -10.66 5.88 1.93
C GLU A 17 -12.12 6.17 2.26
N THR A 18 -12.40 7.37 2.74
CA THR A 18 -13.77 7.84 2.97
C THR A 18 -14.31 8.43 1.68
N LEU A 19 -15.41 7.87 1.20
CA LEU A 19 -16.12 8.32 0.02
C LEU A 19 -16.96 9.58 0.35
N PRO A 20 -17.34 10.38 -0.68
CA PRO A 20 -18.14 11.59 -0.48
C PRO A 20 -19.51 11.36 0.20
N ASN A 21 -20.04 10.14 0.12
CA ASN A 21 -21.29 9.74 0.78
C ASN A 21 -21.10 9.33 2.26
N GLY A 22 -19.88 9.44 2.80
CA GLY A 22 -19.53 9.04 4.17
C GLY A 22 -19.13 7.58 4.34
N ASP A 23 -19.25 6.75 3.29
CA ASP A 23 -18.87 5.34 3.35
C ASP A 23 -17.37 5.17 3.40
N ARG A 24 -16.91 4.10 4.05
CA ARG A 24 -15.49 3.70 4.07
C ARG A 24 -15.25 2.58 3.08
N LYS A 25 -14.31 2.78 2.17
CA LYS A 25 -13.90 1.76 1.19
C LYS A 25 -12.47 1.32 1.43
N LYS A 26 -12.28 0.01 1.61
CA LYS A 26 -10.95 -0.61 1.66
C LYS A 26 -10.36 -0.65 0.26
N LYS A 27 -9.14 -0.13 0.12
CA LYS A 27 -8.34 -0.16 -1.11
C LYS A 27 -7.01 -0.84 -0.84
N THR A 28 -6.44 -1.42 -1.89
CA THR A 28 -5.10 -2.00 -1.87
C THR A 28 -4.29 -1.45 -3.03
N VAL A 29 -3.00 -1.22 -2.80
CA VAL A 29 -2.05 -0.79 -3.82
C VAL A 29 -0.83 -1.69 -3.79
N TYR A 30 -0.38 -2.09 -4.98
CA TYR A 30 0.86 -2.83 -5.13
C TYR A 30 2.06 -1.97 -4.72
N VAL A 31 2.94 -2.54 -3.90
CA VAL A 31 4.19 -1.91 -3.48
C VAL A 31 5.34 -2.53 -4.27
N PRO A 32 6.01 -1.76 -5.15
CA PRO A 32 7.22 -2.23 -5.82
C PRO A 32 8.30 -2.60 -4.80
N LYS A 33 9.07 -3.65 -5.11
CA LYS A 33 10.14 -4.14 -4.22
C LYS A 33 11.15 -3.05 -3.84
N ALA A 34 11.48 -2.15 -4.78
CA ALA A 34 12.42 -1.05 -4.56
C ALA A 34 11.92 -0.04 -3.51
N SER A 35 10.60 0.13 -3.39
CA SER A 35 9.96 1.07 -2.47
C SER A 35 9.56 0.41 -1.15
N LEU A 36 9.73 -0.91 -1.01
CA LEU A 36 9.15 -1.68 0.08
C LEU A 36 9.62 -1.21 1.46
N ASP A 37 10.92 -1.02 1.64
CA ASP A 37 11.48 -0.63 2.94
C ASP A 37 11.04 0.78 3.33
N ILE A 38 10.96 1.70 2.35
CA ILE A 38 10.44 3.05 2.54
C ILE A 38 8.98 3.00 3.01
N ILE A 39 8.12 2.27 2.30
CA ILE A 39 6.69 2.18 2.63
C ILE A 39 6.48 1.47 3.97
N ARG A 40 7.30 0.48 4.33
CA ARG A 40 7.26 -0.16 5.65
C ARG A 40 7.65 0.81 6.76
N SER A 41 8.66 1.66 6.55
CA SER A 41 9.00 2.71 7.51
C SER A 41 7.86 3.71 7.64
N MET A 42 7.39 4.28 6.53
CA MET A 42 6.29 5.26 6.54
C MET A 42 5.04 4.73 7.24
N ASN A 43 4.68 3.46 7.00
CA ASN A 43 3.54 2.84 7.67
C ASN A 43 3.80 2.59 9.18
N ARG A 44 5.04 2.26 9.56
CA ARG A 44 5.45 2.13 10.96
C ARG A 44 5.37 3.48 11.68
N ASP A 45 5.82 4.53 11.00
CA ASP A 45 5.85 5.91 11.47
C ASP A 45 4.46 6.58 11.38
N LYS A 46 3.44 5.84 10.95
CA LYS A 46 2.05 6.30 10.80
C LYS A 46 1.92 7.55 9.93
N VAL A 47 2.77 7.66 8.92
CA VAL A 47 2.72 8.72 7.90
C VAL A 47 1.33 8.71 7.23
N PRO A 48 0.75 9.89 6.90
CA PRO A 48 -0.53 9.96 6.22
C PRO A 48 -0.57 9.11 4.95
N VAL A 49 -1.70 8.43 4.73
CA VAL A 49 -1.94 7.55 3.56
C VAL A 49 -1.64 8.27 2.23
N VAL A 50 -2.00 9.55 2.13
CA VAL A 50 -1.74 10.37 0.93
C VAL A 50 -0.25 10.39 0.58
N GLN A 51 0.63 10.66 1.55
CA GLN A 51 2.07 10.71 1.33
C GLN A 51 2.65 9.33 0.97
N ILE A 52 2.11 8.26 1.56
CA ILE A 52 2.50 6.87 1.21
C ILE A 52 2.13 6.55 -0.24
N LEU A 53 0.96 7.01 -0.70
CA LEU A 53 0.52 6.84 -2.09
C LEU A 53 1.38 7.68 -3.06
N GLU A 54 1.74 8.90 -2.69
CA GLU A 54 2.66 9.74 -3.47
C GLU A 54 4.04 9.09 -3.61
N ALA A 55 4.58 8.50 -2.53
CA ALA A 55 5.83 7.74 -2.55
C ALA A 55 5.76 6.50 -3.47
N LEU A 56 4.55 5.98 -3.73
CA LEU A 56 4.27 4.90 -4.67
C LEU A 56 3.99 5.40 -6.10
N GLY A 57 4.11 6.70 -6.36
CA GLY A 57 3.79 7.32 -7.64
C GLY A 57 2.29 7.29 -7.99
N LYS A 58 1.43 7.02 -7.00
CA LYS A 58 -0.02 7.01 -7.16
C LYS A 58 -0.53 8.40 -6.77
N LYS A 59 -1.29 9.05 -7.66
CA LYS A 59 -2.04 10.24 -7.27
C LYS A 59 -3.14 9.80 -6.30
N ALA A 60 -3.13 10.31 -5.07
CA ALA A 60 -4.33 10.31 -4.27
C ALA A 60 -5.36 11.14 -5.04
N SER A 61 -6.47 10.53 -5.45
CA SER A 61 -7.59 11.28 -6.02
C SER A 61 -8.10 12.19 -4.93
N ALA A 62 -7.75 13.47 -5.03
CA ALA A 62 -8.31 14.56 -4.26
C ALA A 62 -9.81 14.71 -4.55
#